data_AF-A0A2U3QLA6-F1
#
_entry.id   AF-A0A2U3QLA6-F1
#
_cell.length_a   1.000
_cell.length_b   1.000
_cell.length_c   1.000
_cell.angle_alpha   90.00
_cell.angle_beta   90.00
_cell.angle_gamma   90.00
#
_symmetry.space_group_name_H-M   'P 1'
#
loop_
_entity.id
_entity.type
_entity.pdbx_description
1 polymer ?
#
loop_
_entity_poly.entity_id
_entity_poly.type
_entity_poly.pdbx_seq_one_letter_code
_entity_poly.pdbx_strand_id
1 'polypeptide(L)'
;MDIISLPVEYDDDKIDGKYRLVAIASQRAKDLSLGSKPKIQTRSKKVTSIAIEEAVGGQLEFLTGEEAVKAKEEAGKFDYRKLLEESRKISAGEDLSELEKDLKVYLHERETMDKKAFDELFSEKKEEAPEDSEE
;
A
#
# COMPACT_ATOMS: atom_id res chain seq x y z
N MET A 1 7.08 33.93 36.23
CA MET A 1 6.10 33.09 35.51
C MET A 1 6.27 31.70 36.05
N ASP A 2 5.34 31.26 36.89
CA ASP A 2 5.38 29.92 37.46
C ASP A 2 5.20 28.91 36.31
N ILE A 3 6.28 28.21 35.99
CA ILE A 3 6.40 27.24 34.89
C ILE A 3 5.70 25.91 35.21
N ILE A 4 5.15 25.78 36.42
CA ILE A 4 4.44 24.58 36.84
C ILE A 4 3.04 24.65 36.23
N SER A 5 2.88 24.11 35.02
CA SER A 5 1.57 23.76 34.50
C SER A 5 0.89 22.87 35.53
N LEU A 6 -0.33 23.21 35.93
CA LEU A 6 -1.14 22.37 36.80
C LEU A 6 -1.15 20.94 36.25
N PRO A 7 -1.04 19.91 37.12
CA PRO A 7 -1.18 18.53 36.69
C PRO A 7 -2.47 18.36 35.90
N VAL A 8 -2.41 17.57 34.84
CA VAL A 8 -3.61 17.23 34.07
C VAL A 8 -4.47 16.33 34.96
N GLU A 9 -5.61 16.87 35.40
CA GLU A 9 -6.63 16.13 36.13
C GLU A 9 -7.46 15.34 35.12
N TYR A 10 -7.74 14.07 35.41
CA TYR A 10 -8.60 13.22 34.60
C TYR A 10 -9.44 12.33 35.51
N ASP A 11 -10.53 11.82 34.96
CA ASP A 11 -11.45 10.93 35.66
C ASP A 11 -10.87 9.51 35.72
N ASP A 12 -10.42 9.08 36.91
CA ASP A 12 -9.81 7.76 37.15
C ASP A 12 -10.79 6.60 36.87
N ASP A 13 -12.11 6.83 36.94
CA ASP A 13 -13.11 5.80 36.64
C ASP A 13 -13.20 5.51 35.14
N LYS A 14 -12.91 6.52 34.31
CA LYS A 14 -12.91 6.39 32.85
C LYS A 14 -11.54 5.97 32.33
N ILE A 15 -10.49 6.60 32.85
CA ILE A 15 -9.12 6.39 32.42
C ILE A 15 -8.35 5.79 33.60
N ASP A 16 -8.12 4.48 33.53
CA ASP A 16 -7.36 3.66 34.49
C ASP A 16 -5.96 4.17 34.82
N GLY A 17 -5.37 5.06 34.01
CA GLY A 17 -4.16 5.77 34.39
C GLY A 17 -3.52 6.64 33.31
N LYS A 18 -2.44 7.32 33.71
CA LYS A 18 -1.68 8.28 32.88
C LYS A 18 -1.21 7.71 31.55
N TYR A 19 -0.81 6.44 31.52
CA TYR A 19 -0.36 5.80 30.28
C TYR A 19 -1.49 5.65 29.27
N ARG A 20 -2.70 5.31 29.73
CA ARG A 20 -3.87 5.23 28.85
C ARG A 20 -4.28 6.62 28.36
N LEU A 21 -4.24 7.64 29.22
CA LEU A 21 -4.46 9.02 28.81
C LEU A 21 -3.52 9.41 27.65
N VAL A 22 -2.22 9.12 27.80
CA VAL A 22 -1.22 9.42 26.76
C VAL A 22 -1.51 8.65 25.48
N ALA A 23 -1.90 7.37 25.57
CA ALA A 23 -2.23 6.55 24.39
C ALA A 23 -3.45 7.10 23.64
N ILE A 24 -4.54 7.42 24.35
CA ILE A 24 -5.76 7.99 23.78
C ILE A 24 -5.44 9.34 23.12
N ALA A 25 -4.77 10.24 23.84
CA ALA A 25 -4.40 11.55 23.32
C ALA A 25 -3.47 11.45 22.10
N SER A 26 -2.56 10.47 22.07
CA SER A 26 -1.65 10.26 20.93
C SER A 26 -2.38 9.76 19.69
N GLN A 27 -3.28 8.78 19.84
CA GLN A 27 -4.13 8.31 18.74
C GLN A 27 -5.00 9.45 18.21
N ARG A 28 -5.63 10.20 19.12
CA ARG A 28 -6.48 11.32 18.74
C ARG A 28 -5.69 12.45 18.06
N ALA A 29 -4.49 12.76 18.53
CA ALA A 29 -3.63 13.75 17.90
C ALA A 29 -3.29 13.35 16.46
N LYS A 30 -3.07 12.06 16.18
CA LYS A 30 -2.88 11.55 14.82
C LYS A 30 -4.11 11.81 13.94
N ASP A 31 -5.31 11.55 14.45
CA ASP A 31 -6.55 11.79 13.71
C ASP A 31 -6.75 13.28 13.39
N LEU A 32 -6.46 14.16 14.35
CA LEU A 32 -6.48 15.61 14.16
C LEU A 32 -5.45 16.06 13.12
N SER A 33 -4.25 15.47 13.13
CA SER A 33 -3.21 15.72 12.12
C SER A 33 -3.63 15.27 10.72
N LEU A 34 -4.46 14.23 10.60
CA LEU A 34 -5.03 13.76 9.34
C LEU A 34 -6.26 14.58 8.89
N GLY A 35 -6.62 15.64 9.62
CA GLY A 35 -7.69 16.57 9.24
C GLY A 35 -9.02 16.34 9.96
N SER A 36 -9.07 15.48 10.98
CA SER A 36 -10.26 15.36 11.82
C SER A 36 -10.56 16.67 12.54
N LYS A 37 -11.84 17.00 12.67
CA LYS A 37 -12.26 18.20 13.39
C LYS A 37 -12.17 17.97 14.91
N PRO A 38 -11.79 19.00 15.69
CA PRO A 38 -11.94 18.97 17.13
C PRO A 38 -13.40 18.78 17.55
N LYS A 39 -13.62 17.97 18.58
CA LYS A 39 -14.93 17.74 19.22
C LYS A 39 -15.26 18.80 20.26
N ILE A 40 -14.24 19.47 20.81
CA ILE A 40 -14.41 20.57 21.77
C ILE A 40 -14.07 21.92 21.13
N GLN A 41 -14.68 22.98 21.66
CA GLN A 41 -14.15 24.33 21.44
C GLN A 41 -12.99 24.56 22.39
N THR A 42 -11.82 24.85 21.83
CA THR A 42 -10.58 25.04 22.58
C THR A 42 -9.82 26.27 22.08
N ARG A 43 -9.07 26.89 22.99
CA ARG A 43 -8.13 27.98 22.70
C ARG A 43 -6.76 27.45 22.25
N SER A 44 -6.51 26.17 22.46
CA SER A 44 -5.27 25.50 22.11
C SER A 44 -5.13 25.36 20.60
N LYS A 45 -3.95 25.71 20.07
CA LYS A 45 -3.63 25.59 18.64
C LYS A 45 -2.90 24.30 18.29
N LYS A 46 -2.23 23.68 19.27
CA LYS A 46 -1.45 22.45 19.07
C LYS A 46 -2.38 21.24 19.11
N VAL A 47 -2.30 20.38 18.09
CA VAL A 47 -3.09 19.15 18.00
C VAL A 47 -2.96 18.27 19.24
N THR A 48 -1.78 18.20 19.85
CA THR A 48 -1.54 17.46 21.08
C THR A 48 -2.26 18.05 22.29
N SER A 49 -2.26 19.38 22.43
CA SER A 49 -3.00 20.07 23.50
C SER A 49 -4.50 19.87 23.35
N ILE A 50 -5.02 19.99 22.13
CA ILE A 50 -6.44 19.73 21.82
C ILE A 50 -6.81 18.29 22.17
N ALA A 51 -5.99 17.31 21.76
CA ALA A 51 -6.26 15.89 22.02
C ALA A 51 -6.26 15.56 23.52
N ILE A 52 -5.37 16.17 24.32
CA ILE A 52 -5.36 16.01 25.77
C ILE A 52 -6.64 16.59 26.39
N GLU A 53 -7.03 17.81 25.99
CA GLU A 53 -8.26 18.44 26.49
C GLU A 53 -9.51 17.62 26.13
N GLU A 54 -9.56 17.04 24.92
CA GLU A 54 -10.66 16.16 24.51
C GLU A 54 -10.71 14.86 25.31
N ALA A 55 -9.55 14.25 25.59
CA ALA A 55 -9.44 13.04 26.37
C ALA A 55 -9.88 13.26 27.83
N VAL A 56 -9.39 14.33 28.45
CA VAL A 56 -9.75 14.72 29.82
C VAL A 56 -11.23 15.11 29.91
N GLY A 57 -11.75 15.82 28.91
CA GLY A 57 -13.16 16.21 28.84
C GLY A 57 -14.14 15.05 28.59
N GLY A 58 -13.64 13.81 28.46
CA GLY A 58 -14.47 12.62 28.25
C GLY A 58 -15.25 12.63 26.94
N GLN A 59 -14.78 13.38 25.93
CA GLN A 59 -15.45 13.52 24.62
C GLN A 59 -14.98 12.46 23.61
N LEU A 60 -14.00 11.65 24.00
CA LEU A 60 -13.42 10.59 23.19
C LEU A 60 -13.97 9.25 23.65
N GLU A 61 -14.53 8.52 22.70
CA GLU A 61 -14.90 7.12 22.88
C GLU A 61 -13.67 6.27 22.56
N PHE A 62 -13.37 5.30 23.43
CA PHE A 62 -12.27 4.38 23.23
C PHE A 62 -12.66 3.00 23.77
N LEU A 63 -12.11 1.97 23.12
CA LEU A 63 -12.30 0.58 23.50
C LEU A 63 -11.13 0.11 24.34
N THR A 64 -11.37 -0.85 25.24
CA THR A 64 -10.32 -1.45 26.08
C THR A 64 -10.47 -2.97 26.12
N GLY A 65 -9.42 -3.68 26.54
CA GLY A 65 -9.45 -5.14 26.68
C GLY A 65 -9.63 -5.88 25.34
N GLU A 66 -10.43 -6.95 25.36
CA GLU A 66 -10.65 -7.83 24.20
C GLU A 66 -11.31 -7.10 23.02
N GLU A 67 -12.18 -6.13 23.28
CA GLU A 67 -12.85 -5.34 22.25
C GLU A 67 -11.85 -4.52 21.44
N ALA A 68 -10.86 -3.93 22.12
CA ALA A 68 -9.80 -3.18 21.47
C ALA A 68 -8.92 -4.08 20.58
N VAL A 69 -8.67 -5.32 21.01
CA VAL A 69 -7.90 -6.30 20.23
C VAL A 69 -8.65 -6.67 18.95
N LYS A 70 -9.93 -7.03 19.07
CA LYS A 70 -10.79 -7.37 17.92
C LYS A 70 -10.89 -6.21 16.92
N ALA A 71 -11.16 -5.00 17.41
CA ALA A 71 -11.24 -3.82 16.55
C ALA A 71 -9.93 -3.54 15.79
N LYS A 72 -8.77 -3.76 16.43
CA LYS A 72 -7.47 -3.58 15.79
C LYS A 72 -7.20 -4.65 14.72
N GLU A 73 -7.59 -5.89 14.97
CA GLU A 73 -7.48 -6.97 13.98
C GLU A 73 -8.38 -6.73 12.77
N GLU A 74 -9.61 -6.25 12.98
CA GLU A 74 -10.55 -5.91 11.90
C GLU A 74 -10.04 -4.74 11.05
N ALA A 75 -9.54 -3.68 11.69
CA ALA A 75 -8.91 -2.57 10.98
C ALA A 75 -7.72 -3.03 10.13
N GLY A 76 -6.86 -3.88 10.68
CA GLY A 76 -5.72 -4.45 9.94
C GLY A 76 -6.15 -5.33 8.75
N LYS A 77 -7.17 -6.18 8.92
CA LYS A 77 -7.72 -7.01 7.83
C LYS A 77 -8.23 -6.18 6.67
N PHE A 78 -8.86 -5.03 6.96
CA PHE A 78 -9.34 -4.12 5.93
C PHE A 78 -8.19 -3.55 5.09
N ASP A 79 -7.08 -3.17 5.74
CA ASP A 79 -5.88 -2.69 5.05
C ASP A 79 -5.23 -3.78 4.17
N TYR A 80 -5.12 -5.02 4.66
CA TYR A 80 -4.59 -6.14 3.86
C TYR A 80 -5.47 -6.45 2.64
N ARG A 81 -6.80 -6.41 2.81
CA ARG A 81 -7.72 -6.64 1.70
C ARG A 81 -7.58 -5.56 0.63
N LYS A 82 -7.47 -4.29 1.04
CA LYS A 82 -7.27 -3.17 0.12
C LYS A 82 -5.93 -3.28 -0.62
N LEU A 83 -4.86 -3.65 0.08
CA LEU A 83 -3.54 -3.90 -0.52
C LEU A 83 -3.59 -5.06 -1.54
N LEU A 84 -4.31 -6.15 -1.22
CA LEU A 84 -4.50 -7.30 -2.11
C LEU A 84 -5.41 -6.99 -3.32
N GLU A 85 -6.37 -6.08 -3.17
CA GLU A 85 -7.19 -5.60 -4.28
C GLU A 85 -6.38 -4.66 -5.18
N GLU A 86 -5.56 -3.78 -4.60
CA GLU A 86 -4.66 -2.91 -5.35
C GLU A 86 -3.59 -3.72 -6.10
N SER A 87 -2.99 -4.73 -5.45
CA SER A 87 -2.05 -5.64 -6.11
C SER A 87 -2.71 -6.44 -7.24
N ARG A 88 -3.93 -6.95 -7.03
CA ARG A 88 -4.68 -7.64 -8.10
C ARG A 88 -5.06 -6.71 -9.25
N LYS A 89 -5.38 -5.45 -8.95
CA LYS A 89 -5.71 -4.45 -9.97
C LYS A 89 -4.48 -4.06 -10.79
N ILE A 90 -3.30 -3.98 -10.18
CA ILE A 90 -2.02 -3.82 -10.88
C ILE A 90 -1.74 -5.04 -11.77
N SER A 91 -1.92 -6.27 -11.25
CA SER A 91 -1.72 -7.49 -12.05
C SER A 91 -2.74 -7.70 -13.17
N ALA A 92 -3.97 -7.22 -13.01
CA ALA A 92 -5.06 -7.39 -13.97
C ALA A 92 -5.19 -6.24 -14.98
N GLY A 93 -4.50 -5.11 -14.75
CA GLY A 93 -4.73 -3.85 -15.43
C GLY A 93 -4.38 -3.87 -16.91
N GLU A 94 -3.10 -3.83 -17.27
CA GLU A 94 -2.72 -3.43 -18.63
C GLU A 94 -1.53 -4.24 -19.18
N ASP A 95 -0.65 -4.78 -18.32
CA ASP A 95 0.61 -5.38 -18.78
C ASP A 95 0.48 -6.77 -19.43
N LEU A 96 -0.47 -7.62 -19.01
CA LEU A 96 -0.45 -9.02 -19.46
C LEU A 96 -0.79 -9.17 -20.96
N SER A 97 -1.75 -8.39 -21.46
CA SER A 97 -2.18 -8.48 -22.85
C SER A 97 -1.22 -7.81 -23.83
N GLU A 98 -0.46 -6.81 -23.39
CA GLU A 98 0.59 -6.17 -24.19
C GLU A 98 1.85 -7.02 -24.20
N LEU A 99 2.24 -7.60 -23.05
CA LEU A 99 3.31 -8.60 -22.98
C LEU A 99 3.01 -9.83 -23.84
N GLU A 100 1.77 -10.34 -23.84
CA GLU A 100 1.39 -11.48 -24.70
C GLU A 100 1.52 -11.16 -26.19
N LYS A 101 1.19 -9.93 -26.60
CA LYS A 101 1.34 -9.48 -27.99
C LYS A 101 2.82 -9.36 -28.36
N ASP A 102 3.63 -8.71 -27.52
CA ASP A 102 5.06 -8.54 -27.77
C ASP A 102 5.80 -9.89 -27.77
N LEU A 103 5.42 -10.81 -26.88
CA LEU A 103 5.97 -12.17 -26.87
C LEU A 103 5.64 -12.92 -28.17
N LYS A 104 4.42 -12.76 -28.68
CA LYS A 104 3.99 -13.40 -29.93
C LYS A 104 4.72 -12.82 -31.14
N VAL A 105 4.97 -11.51 -31.16
CA VAL A 105 5.79 -10.86 -32.20
C VAL A 105 7.21 -11.41 -32.15
N TYR A 106 7.83 -11.48 -30.97
CA TYR A 106 9.20 -11.96 -30.82
C TYR A 106 9.37 -13.44 -31.22
N LEU A 107 8.39 -14.29 -30.89
CA LEU A 107 8.39 -15.70 -31.30
C LEU A 107 8.25 -15.85 -32.82
N HIS A 108 7.38 -15.06 -33.45
CA HIS A 108 7.24 -15.07 -34.92
C HIS A 108 8.46 -14.48 -35.64
N GLU A 109 9.05 -13.41 -35.12
CA GLU A 109 10.30 -12.85 -35.66
C GLU A 109 11.45 -13.86 -35.55
N ARG A 110 11.58 -14.57 -34.42
CA ARG A 110 12.56 -15.64 -34.28
C ARG A 110 12.31 -16.80 -35.25
N GLU A 111 11.07 -17.28 -35.36
CA GLU A 111 10.74 -18.37 -36.30
C GLU A 111 10.95 -17.96 -37.77
N THR A 112 10.70 -16.70 -38.11
CA THR A 112 10.92 -16.20 -39.49
C THR A 112 12.39 -15.97 -39.78
N MET A 113 13.18 -15.54 -38.80
CA MET A 113 14.64 -15.48 -38.89
C MET A 113 15.23 -16.88 -39.06
N ASP A 114 14.77 -17.86 -38.27
CA ASP A 114 15.21 -19.26 -38.38
C ASP A 114 14.84 -19.87 -39.74
N LYS A 115 13.64 -19.58 -40.26
CA LYS A 115 13.23 -20.02 -41.62
C LYS A 115 14.04 -19.35 -42.73
N LYS A 116 14.29 -18.04 -42.63
CA LYS A 116 15.11 -17.31 -43.62
C LYS A 116 16.56 -17.79 -43.60
N ALA A 117 17.14 -17.98 -42.42
CA ALA A 117 18.48 -18.53 -42.27
C ALA A 117 18.56 -19.97 -42.82
N PHE A 118 17.51 -20.78 -42.65
CA PHE A 118 17.43 -22.11 -43.24
C PHE A 118 17.34 -22.05 -44.77
N ASP A 119 16.44 -21.25 -45.34
CA ASP A 119 16.29 -21.12 -46.80
C ASP A 119 17.55 -20.57 -47.49
N GLU A 120 18.28 -19.65 -46.85
CA GLU A 120 19.54 -19.08 -47.35
C GLU A 120 20.67 -20.14 -47.32
N LEU A 121 20.78 -20.93 -46.24
CA LEU A 121 21.76 -22.01 -46.09
C LEU A 121 21.55 -23.16 -47.11
N PHE A 122 20.32 -23.41 -47.54
CA PHE A 122 19.99 -24.45 -48.52
C PHE A 122 19.93 -23.94 -49.98
N SER A 123 19.90 -22.63 -50.19
CA SER A 123 19.96 -22.03 -51.54
C SER A 123 21.40 -21.90 -52.04
N GLU A 124 22.37 -21.59 -51.17
CA GLU A 124 23.80 -21.55 -51.54
C GLU A 124 24.34 -22.92 -52.01
N LYS A 125 23.72 -24.02 -51.60
CA LYS A 125 24.16 -25.38 -51.99
C LYS A 125 23.71 -25.81 -53.39
N LYS A 126 22.99 -24.96 -54.14
CA LYS A 126 22.47 -25.32 -55.47
C LYS A 126 23.20 -24.67 -56.65
N GLU A 127 24.13 -23.75 -56.41
CA GLU A 127 24.87 -23.05 -57.48
C GLU A 127 26.33 -23.51 -57.67
N GLU A 128 26.87 -24.37 -56.80
CA GLU A 128 28.19 -25.00 -57.01
C GLU A 128 28.08 -26.52 -57.17
N ALA A 129 27.77 -26.96 -58.39
CA ALA A 129 28.14 -28.28 -58.88
C ALA A 129 28.92 -28.11 -60.19
N PRO A 130 30.24 -28.45 -60.23
CA PRO A 130 31.02 -28.43 -61.47
C PRO A 130 30.71 -29.63 -62.37
N GLU A 131 30.95 -29.40 -63.66
CA GLU A 131 30.79 -30.24 -64.86
C GLU A 131 31.26 -31.70 -64.72
N ASP A 132 30.56 -32.66 -65.35
CA ASP A 132 31.11 -33.42 -66.49
C ASP A 132 30.36 -34.73 -66.85
N SER A 133 30.34 -35.00 -68.16
CA SER A 133 30.45 -36.29 -68.87
C SER A 133 29.22 -37.09 -69.34
N GLU A 134 29.35 -37.54 -70.61
CA GLU A 134 28.68 -38.64 -71.36
C GLU A 134 27.40 -38.24 -72.12
N GLU A 135 27.25 -38.36 -73.45
CA GLU A 135 27.83 -39.24 -74.49
C GLU A 135 27.98 -38.53 -75.86
#